data_AF-A0A285TWA2-F1
#
_entry.id   AF-A0A285TWA2-F1
#
_cell.length_a   1.000
_cell.length_b   1.000
_cell.length_c   1.000
_cell.angle_alpha   90.00
_cell.angle_beta   90.00
_cell.angle_gamma   90.00
#
_symmetry.space_group_name_H-M   'P 1'
#
loop_
_entity.id
_entity.type
_entity.pdbx_description
1 polymer ?
#
loop_
_entity_poly.entity_id
_entity_poly.type
_entity_poly.pdbx_seq_one_letter_code
_entity_poly.pdbx_strand_id
1 'polypeptide(L)'
;MGTTTISADGKTRCKWCDAAPEFDAYHDREWGFPVGDDRRLFEKICLEGFQSGLSWRTILAKRENFRAAFYDFDFNRVAKFTTSDVERLLQDSGIIRHRGKIEAVINNANRACEMVVAEGSLTAYFWRFEPQGQPVGRPQTASMSDTSVAISKDLKKRGWKFVGPTTVYAFMQAMGLINDHAEGCFMRPVIDAARREFERP
;
A
#
# COMPACT_ATOMS: atom_id res chain seq x y z
N MET A 1 0.15 -7.35 -25.41
CA MET A 1 0.24 -8.38 -24.34
C MET A 1 -1.05 -8.34 -23.55
N GLY A 2 -1.60 -9.49 -23.15
CA GLY A 2 -2.84 -9.54 -22.37
C GLY A 2 -2.65 -8.98 -20.95
N THR A 3 -3.65 -8.29 -20.42
CA THR A 3 -3.68 -7.74 -19.05
C THR A 3 -4.25 -8.72 -18.03
N THR A 4 -4.71 -9.89 -18.48
CA THR A 4 -5.28 -10.96 -17.66
C THR A 4 -4.58 -12.31 -17.87
N THR A 5 -4.84 -13.22 -16.94
CA THR A 5 -4.43 -14.63 -16.97
C THR A 5 -5.52 -15.51 -16.37
N ILE A 6 -5.49 -16.82 -16.63
CA ILE A 6 -6.41 -17.79 -16.04
C ILE A 6 -5.60 -18.66 -15.07
N SER A 7 -5.90 -18.59 -13.77
CA SER A 7 -5.22 -19.42 -12.78
C SER A 7 -5.77 -20.85 -12.76
N ALA A 8 -5.15 -21.73 -11.96
CA ALA A 8 -5.52 -23.14 -11.86
C ALA A 8 -6.98 -23.41 -11.42
N ASP A 9 -7.63 -22.45 -10.75
CA ASP A 9 -9.04 -22.54 -10.34
C ASP A 9 -10.03 -22.07 -11.44
N GLY A 10 -9.53 -21.77 -12.65
CA GLY A 10 -10.34 -21.35 -13.79
C GLY A 10 -10.76 -19.88 -13.76
N LYS A 11 -10.35 -19.09 -12.76
CA LYS A 11 -10.71 -17.67 -12.67
C LYS A 11 -9.76 -16.79 -13.46
N THR A 12 -10.32 -15.82 -14.17
CA THR A 12 -9.56 -14.81 -14.91
C THR A 12 -9.08 -13.70 -13.98
N ARG A 13 -7.78 -13.64 -13.66
CA ARG A 13 -7.15 -12.64 -12.79
C ARG A 13 -6.33 -11.61 -13.56
N CYS A 14 -5.88 -10.57 -12.89
CA CYS A 14 -4.87 -9.66 -13.43
C CYS A 14 -3.57 -10.43 -13.77
N LYS A 15 -2.90 -10.06 -14.87
CA LYS A 15 -1.74 -10.80 -15.41
C LYS A 15 -0.61 -10.98 -14.40
N TRP A 16 -0.40 -10.02 -13.50
CA TRP A 16 0.66 -10.09 -12.49
C TRP A 16 0.47 -11.22 -11.47
N CYS A 17 -0.72 -11.81 -11.36
CA CYS A 17 -0.95 -12.99 -10.50
C CYS A 17 -0.12 -14.20 -10.95
N ASP A 18 0.23 -14.31 -12.25
CA ASP A 18 1.07 -15.39 -12.77
C ASP A 18 2.47 -15.45 -12.16
N ALA A 19 2.94 -14.36 -11.53
CA ALA A 19 4.29 -14.30 -11.00
C ALA A 19 4.50 -15.23 -9.79
N ALA A 20 3.44 -15.56 -9.04
CA ALA A 20 3.52 -16.45 -7.88
C ALA A 20 2.13 -16.95 -7.43
N PRO A 21 1.96 -18.22 -7.03
CA PRO A 21 0.67 -18.74 -6.56
C PRO A 21 0.09 -17.99 -5.37
N GLU A 22 0.93 -17.48 -4.46
CA GLU A 22 0.49 -16.69 -3.31
C GLU A 22 -0.18 -15.35 -3.68
N PHE A 23 0.00 -14.88 -4.92
CA PHE A 23 -0.65 -13.65 -5.39
C PHE A 23 -2.14 -13.82 -5.64
N ASP A 24 -2.64 -15.01 -5.95
CA ASP A 24 -4.07 -15.24 -6.15
C ASP A 24 -4.85 -14.87 -4.88
N ALA A 25 -4.37 -15.29 -3.70
CA ALA A 25 -5.00 -14.98 -2.44
C ALA A 25 -4.94 -13.48 -2.09
N TYR A 26 -3.79 -12.84 -2.31
CA TYR A 26 -3.62 -11.41 -2.08
C TYR A 26 -4.49 -10.57 -3.03
N HIS A 27 -4.55 -10.95 -4.30
CA HIS A 27 -5.38 -10.34 -5.33
C HIS A 27 -6.87 -10.44 -4.99
N ASP A 28 -7.33 -11.64 -4.62
CA ASP A 28 -8.76 -11.93 -4.44
C ASP A 28 -9.31 -11.39 -3.12
N ARG A 29 -8.46 -11.18 -2.10
CA ARG A 29 -8.92 -10.89 -0.73
C ARG A 29 -8.44 -9.57 -0.17
N GLU A 30 -7.47 -8.92 -0.80
CA GLU A 30 -6.83 -7.73 -0.24
C GLU A 30 -6.71 -6.59 -1.27
N TRP A 31 -6.16 -6.87 -2.45
CA TRP A 31 -5.79 -5.81 -3.39
C TRP A 31 -7.01 -5.17 -4.07
N GLY A 32 -7.11 -3.84 -3.94
CA GLY A 32 -8.17 -3.04 -4.55
C GLY A 32 -9.41 -2.87 -3.67
N PHE A 33 -9.53 -3.62 -2.57
CA PHE A 33 -10.61 -3.39 -1.61
C PHE A 33 -10.42 -2.03 -0.92
N PRO A 34 -11.49 -1.23 -0.77
CA PRO A 34 -11.41 0.05 -0.09
C PRO A 34 -11.08 -0.14 1.41
N VAL A 35 -10.09 0.58 1.91
CA VAL A 35 -9.62 0.47 3.31
C VAL A 35 -9.88 1.77 4.07
N GLY A 36 -10.64 1.66 5.16
CA GLY A 36 -10.97 2.77 6.07
C GLY A 36 -10.22 2.76 7.41
N ASP A 37 -9.22 1.89 7.57
CA ASP A 37 -8.49 1.70 8.82
C ASP A 37 -7.09 2.35 8.74
N ASP A 38 -6.83 3.31 9.63
CA ASP A 38 -5.58 4.08 9.65
C ASP A 38 -4.33 3.20 9.81
N ARG A 39 -4.41 2.15 10.63
CA ARG A 39 -3.29 1.23 10.88
C ARG A 39 -2.94 0.44 9.62
N ARG A 40 -3.95 -0.07 8.90
CA ARG A 40 -3.80 -0.76 7.62
C ARG A 40 -3.25 0.16 6.53
N LEU A 41 -3.73 1.40 6.45
CA LEU A 41 -3.19 2.40 5.51
C LEU A 41 -1.71 2.70 5.83
N PHE A 42 -1.38 2.90 7.10
CA PHE A 42 0.01 3.11 7.54
C PHE A 42 0.92 1.91 7.25
N GLU A 43 0.48 0.69 7.60
CA GLU A 43 1.18 -0.56 7.25
C GLU A 43 1.48 -0.57 5.74
N LYS A 44 0.45 -0.35 4.93
CA LYS A 44 0.57 -0.50 3.50
C LYS A 44 1.54 0.51 2.88
N ILE A 45 1.44 1.80 3.21
CA ILE A 45 2.34 2.82 2.63
C ILE A 45 3.80 2.56 3.03
N CYS A 46 4.05 2.05 4.24
CA CYS A 46 5.38 1.65 4.69
C CYS A 46 5.90 0.42 3.94
N LEU A 47 5.08 -0.60 3.72
CA LEU A 47 5.46 -1.79 2.95
C LEU A 47 5.76 -1.46 1.48
N GLU A 48 4.99 -0.57 0.86
CA GLU A 48 5.28 -0.05 -0.49
C GLU A 48 6.62 0.70 -0.53
N GLY A 49 6.94 1.47 0.53
CA GLY A 49 8.26 2.10 0.68
C GLY A 49 9.41 1.08 0.78
N PHE A 50 9.19 -0.03 1.49
CA PHE A 50 10.15 -1.13 1.56
C PHE A 50 10.39 -1.82 0.22
N GLN A 51 9.40 -1.82 -0.68
CA GLN A 51 9.47 -2.48 -1.97
C GLN A 51 10.48 -1.84 -2.94
N SER A 52 10.90 -0.59 -2.76
CA SER A 52 11.84 0.08 -3.68
C SER A 52 13.11 -0.75 -3.93
N GLY A 53 13.30 -1.24 -5.16
CA GLY A 53 14.42 -2.09 -5.56
C GLY A 53 14.22 -3.61 -5.31
N LEU A 54 13.00 -4.04 -4.98
CA LEU A 54 12.61 -5.43 -4.71
C LEU A 54 11.29 -5.77 -5.42
N SER A 55 10.99 -7.06 -5.53
CA SER A 55 9.66 -7.51 -5.96
C SER A 55 8.65 -7.38 -4.83
N TRP A 56 7.37 -7.11 -5.16
CA TRP A 56 6.29 -7.15 -4.17
C TRP A 56 6.16 -8.52 -3.50
N ARG A 57 6.50 -9.60 -4.22
CA ARG A 57 6.55 -10.97 -3.68
C ARG A 57 7.45 -11.06 -2.44
N THR A 58 8.64 -10.46 -2.49
CA THR A 58 9.57 -10.43 -1.37
C THR A 58 8.97 -9.73 -0.15
N ILE A 59 8.21 -8.64 -0.37
CA ILE A 59 7.55 -7.91 0.72
C ILE A 59 6.39 -8.73 1.29
N LEU A 60 5.55 -9.29 0.43
CA LEU A 60 4.40 -10.10 0.83
C LEU A 60 4.83 -11.34 1.64
N ALA A 61 5.87 -12.04 1.20
CA ALA A 61 6.42 -13.21 1.91
C ALA A 61 6.99 -12.87 3.29
N LYS A 62 7.40 -11.61 3.52
CA LYS A 62 7.95 -11.13 4.80
C LYS A 62 6.95 -10.35 5.64
N ARG A 63 5.70 -10.21 5.19
CA ARG A 63 4.71 -9.30 5.80
C ARG A 63 4.45 -9.59 7.27
N GLU A 64 4.28 -10.85 7.66
CA GLU A 64 4.04 -11.19 9.06
C GLU A 64 5.26 -10.90 9.95
N ASN A 65 6.48 -11.07 9.42
CA ASN A 65 7.70 -10.67 10.12
C ASN A 65 7.77 -9.14 10.29
N PHE A 66 7.38 -8.38 9.26
CA PHE A 66 7.27 -6.92 9.36
C PHE A 66 6.26 -6.51 10.43
N ARG A 67 5.09 -7.15 10.49
CA ARG A 67 4.10 -6.89 11.53
C ARG A 67 4.68 -7.16 12.91
N ALA A 68 5.28 -8.32 13.14
CA ALA A 68 5.91 -8.63 14.43
C ALA A 68 7.01 -7.61 14.79
N ALA A 69 7.88 -7.26 13.84
CA ALA A 69 9.00 -6.35 14.03
C ALA A 69 8.57 -4.90 14.35
N PHE A 70 7.46 -4.44 13.78
CA PHE A 70 6.92 -3.09 13.91
C PHE A 70 5.62 -3.03 14.73
N TYR A 71 5.35 -4.01 15.62
CA TYR A 71 4.14 -4.08 16.46
C TYR A 71 2.84 -3.89 15.67
N ASP A 72 2.63 -4.73 14.66
CA ASP A 72 1.67 -4.66 13.55
C ASP A 72 1.41 -3.24 13.03
N PHE A 73 2.47 -2.43 12.95
CA PHE A 73 2.37 -1.05 12.44
C PHE A 73 1.43 -0.15 13.25
N ASP A 74 1.29 -0.36 14.56
CA ASP A 74 0.71 0.66 15.43
C ASP A 74 1.64 1.89 15.42
N PHE A 75 1.31 2.91 14.63
CA PHE A 75 2.16 4.08 14.45
C PHE A 75 2.38 4.87 15.76
N ASN A 76 1.50 4.76 16.76
CA ASN A 76 1.72 5.37 18.08
C ASN A 76 2.85 4.68 18.85
N ARG A 77 3.02 3.37 18.66
CA ARG A 77 4.10 2.59 19.26
C ARG A 77 5.39 2.72 18.46
N VAL A 78 5.29 2.61 17.14
CA VAL A 78 6.44 2.71 16.24
C VAL A 78 7.08 4.10 16.29
N ALA A 79 6.29 5.17 16.47
CA ALA A 79 6.82 6.53 16.63
C ALA A 79 7.78 6.67 17.83
N LYS A 80 7.65 5.80 18.84
CA LYS A 80 8.48 5.79 20.06
C LYS A 80 9.75 4.93 19.93
N PHE A 81 9.98 4.31 18.77
CA PHE A 81 11.18 3.52 18.54
C PHE A 81 12.43 4.40 18.62
N THR A 82 13.49 3.83 19.19
CA THR A 82 14.76 4.50 19.43
C THR A 82 15.84 3.96 18.50
N THR A 83 17.05 4.51 18.59
CA THR A 83 18.23 3.96 17.89
C THR A 83 18.48 2.49 18.26
N SER A 84 18.21 2.08 19.50
CA SER A 84 18.35 0.68 19.92
C SER A 84 17.38 -0.24 19.16
N ASP A 85 16.16 0.22 18.87
CA ASP A 85 15.20 -0.52 18.05
C ASP A 85 15.68 -0.65 16.60
N VAL A 86 16.29 0.41 16.03
CA VAL A 86 16.89 0.34 14.70
C VAL A 86 18.01 -0.71 14.65
N GLU A 87 18.92 -0.72 15.62
CA GLU A 87 19.99 -1.72 15.68
C GLU A 87 19.44 -3.14 15.81
N ARG A 88 18.42 -3.34 16.66
CA ARG A 88 17.72 -4.63 16.79
C ARG A 88 17.11 -5.08 15.47
N LEU A 89 16.40 -4.19 14.77
CA LEU A 89 15.75 -4.49 13.49
C LEU A 89 16.76 -4.77 12.37
N LEU A 90 17.94 -4.15 12.43
CA LEU A 90 19.02 -4.44 11.49
C LEU A 90 19.61 -5.84 11.63
N GLN A 91 19.39 -6.51 12.76
CA GLN A 91 19.78 -7.91 12.97
C GLN A 91 18.68 -8.91 12.58
N ASP A 92 17.45 -8.45 12.36
CA ASP A 92 16.32 -9.31 12.05
C ASP A 92 16.34 -9.74 10.57
N SER A 93 16.68 -11.01 10.31
CA SER A 93 16.69 -11.61 8.97
C SER A 93 15.28 -11.87 8.41
N GLY A 94 14.25 -11.81 9.26
CA GLY A 94 12.85 -11.91 8.89
C GLY A 94 12.37 -10.76 8.01
N ILE A 95 12.97 -9.57 8.16
CA ILE A 95 12.61 -8.35 7.40
C ILE A 95 13.71 -7.94 6.38
N ILE A 96 13.54 -6.77 5.77
CA ILE A 96 14.57 -6.15 4.91
C ILE A 96 15.49 -5.28 5.78
N ARG A 97 16.72 -5.75 5.99
CA ARG A 97 17.77 -5.12 6.82
C ARG A 97 18.41 -3.92 6.11
N HIS A 98 17.62 -2.87 5.87
CA HIS A 98 18.07 -1.64 5.24
C HIS A 98 17.81 -0.46 6.19
N ARG A 99 18.88 0.10 6.77
CA ARG A 99 18.82 1.14 7.81
C ARG A 99 17.89 2.30 7.45
N GLY A 100 18.10 2.91 6.28
CA GLY A 100 17.29 4.05 5.86
C GLY A 100 15.80 3.75 5.66
N LYS A 101 15.41 2.50 5.39
CA LYS A 101 13.99 2.11 5.22
C LYS A 101 13.34 1.84 6.58
N ILE A 102 14.09 1.25 7.51
CA ILE A 102 13.67 1.07 8.91
C ILE A 102 13.46 2.44 9.57
N GLU A 103 14.45 3.32 9.47
CA GLU A 103 14.36 4.69 9.99
C GLU A 103 13.22 5.48 9.33
N ALA A 104 12.95 5.25 8.04
CA ALA A 104 11.82 5.85 7.35
C ALA A 104 10.47 5.43 7.95
N VAL A 105 10.27 4.16 8.34
CA VAL A 105 9.04 3.72 9.00
C VAL A 105 8.84 4.42 10.35
N ILE A 106 9.91 4.57 11.14
CA ILE A 106 9.86 5.27 12.43
C ILE A 106 9.55 6.76 12.23
N ASN A 107 10.19 7.41 11.27
CA ASN A 107 9.86 8.79 10.90
C ASN A 107 8.41 8.91 10.44
N ASN A 108 7.96 8.02 9.55
CA ASN A 108 6.61 8.06 9.00
C ASN A 108 5.56 7.81 10.09
N ALA A 109 5.86 7.00 11.11
CA ALA A 109 4.99 6.82 12.26
C ALA A 109 4.80 8.14 13.05
N ASN A 110 5.87 8.90 13.26
CA ASN A 110 5.77 10.24 13.86
C ASN A 110 4.93 11.19 13.00
N ARG A 111 5.14 11.17 11.67
CA ARG A 111 4.34 11.98 10.74
C ARG A 111 2.88 11.53 10.66
N ALA A 112 2.59 10.26 10.87
CA ALA A 112 1.23 9.74 10.96
C ALA A 112 0.51 10.28 12.19
N CYS A 113 1.15 10.27 13.36
CA CYS A 113 0.60 10.89 14.58
C CYS A 113 0.25 12.37 14.36
N GLU A 114 1.16 13.14 13.75
CA GLU A 114 0.91 14.56 13.41
C GLU A 114 -0.22 14.74 12.41
N MET A 115 -0.31 13.85 11.41
CA MET A 115 -1.36 13.87 10.39
C MET A 115 -2.74 13.58 10.98
N VAL A 116 -2.85 12.63 11.90
CA VAL A 116 -4.11 12.35 12.61
C VAL A 116 -4.58 13.58 13.39
N VAL A 117 -3.68 14.32 14.04
CA VAL A 117 -4.03 15.58 14.73
C VAL A 117 -4.51 16.65 13.75
N ALA A 118 -3.85 16.78 12.59
CA ALA A 118 -4.13 17.84 11.62
C ALA A 118 -5.35 17.56 10.71
N GLU A 119 -5.61 16.29 10.39
CA GLU A 119 -6.55 15.86 9.35
C GLU A 119 -7.67 14.96 9.92
N GLY A 120 -7.66 14.69 11.23
CA GLY A 120 -8.60 13.81 11.92
C GLY A 120 -8.23 12.32 11.83
N SER A 121 -7.78 11.85 10.67
CA SER A 121 -7.30 10.47 10.46
C SER A 121 -6.42 10.37 9.20
N LEU A 122 -5.64 9.29 9.09
CA LEU A 122 -4.96 8.96 7.82
C LEU A 122 -5.98 8.64 6.73
N THR A 123 -7.08 7.99 7.10
CA THR A 123 -8.14 7.64 6.18
C THR A 123 -8.76 8.88 5.55
N ALA A 124 -9.17 9.87 6.35
CA ALA A 124 -9.68 11.15 5.84
C ALA A 124 -8.64 11.85 4.94
N TYR A 125 -7.37 11.84 5.34
CA TYR A 125 -6.30 12.42 4.52
C TYR A 125 -6.16 11.74 3.15
N PHE A 126 -6.13 10.40 3.08
CA PHE A 126 -5.89 9.70 1.82
C PHE A 126 -7.13 9.70 0.92
N TRP A 127 -8.33 9.48 1.49
CA TRP A 127 -9.56 9.37 0.72
C TRP A 127 -10.03 10.68 0.11
N ARG A 128 -9.61 11.85 0.63
CA ARG A 128 -9.85 13.14 -0.05
C ARG A 128 -9.18 13.24 -1.42
N PHE A 129 -8.18 12.40 -1.69
CA PHE A 129 -7.51 12.33 -2.98
C PHE A 129 -8.11 11.26 -3.89
N GLU A 130 -9.20 10.57 -3.51
CA GLU A 130 -9.91 9.65 -4.41
C GLU A 130 -10.23 10.39 -5.72
N PRO A 131 -9.76 9.90 -6.89
CA PRO A 131 -10.05 10.54 -8.16
C PRO A 131 -11.56 10.62 -8.40
N GLN A 132 -12.06 11.84 -8.59
CA GLN A 132 -13.47 12.09 -8.91
C GLN A 132 -13.72 11.78 -10.39
N GLY A 133 -14.57 10.80 -10.69
CA GLY A 133 -15.01 10.52 -12.06
C GLY A 133 -14.22 9.41 -12.77
N GLN A 134 -13.58 9.76 -13.90
CA GLN A 134 -13.08 8.79 -14.89
C GLN A 134 -11.84 8.01 -14.41
N PRO A 135 -11.68 6.74 -14.83
CA PRO A 135 -10.51 5.95 -14.51
C PRO A 135 -9.23 6.65 -14.98
N VAL A 136 -8.14 6.46 -14.22
CA VAL A 136 -6.80 6.93 -14.60
C VAL A 136 -6.31 6.08 -15.79
N GLY A 137 -6.80 6.39 -16.99
CA GLY A 137 -6.50 5.63 -18.20
C GLY A 137 -7.05 4.20 -18.18
N ARG A 138 -6.48 3.34 -19.02
CA ARG A 138 -6.81 1.91 -19.02
C ARG A 138 -6.17 1.23 -17.81
N PRO A 139 -6.88 0.34 -17.10
CA PRO A 139 -6.32 -0.34 -15.95
C PRO A 139 -5.01 -1.06 -16.28
N GLN A 140 -4.08 -1.10 -15.32
CA GLN A 140 -2.78 -1.81 -15.45
C GLN A 140 -1.83 -1.24 -16.53
N THR A 141 -2.05 -0.02 -17.02
CA THR A 141 -1.17 0.62 -18.03
C THR A 141 -0.26 1.72 -17.48
N ALA A 142 -0.50 2.17 -16.26
CA ALA A 142 0.23 3.26 -15.63
C ALA A 142 0.91 2.80 -14.32
N SER A 143 1.99 3.47 -13.95
CA SER A 143 2.69 3.28 -12.67
C SER A 143 2.65 4.53 -11.79
N MET A 144 2.07 5.62 -12.30
CA MET A 144 1.93 6.92 -11.65
C MET A 144 0.68 7.62 -12.19
N SER A 145 0.16 8.59 -11.45
CA SER A 145 -0.92 9.49 -11.87
C SER A 145 -0.69 10.90 -11.33
N ASP A 146 -1.41 11.89 -11.85
CA ASP A 146 -1.37 13.25 -11.30
C ASP A 146 -1.74 13.26 -9.81
N THR A 147 -2.72 12.45 -9.42
CA THR A 147 -3.10 12.24 -8.02
C THR A 147 -1.95 11.65 -7.19
N SER A 148 -1.27 10.60 -7.69
CA SER A 148 -0.17 9.99 -6.93
C SER A 148 1.04 10.91 -6.82
N VAL A 149 1.28 11.75 -7.83
CA VAL A 149 2.28 12.83 -7.80
C VAL A 149 1.90 13.89 -6.77
N ALA A 150 0.64 14.31 -6.73
CA ALA A 150 0.15 15.30 -5.77
C ALA A 150 0.27 14.81 -4.32
N ILE A 151 -0.20 13.59 -4.02
CA ILE A 151 -0.07 12.96 -2.70
C ILE A 151 1.41 12.82 -2.34
N SER A 152 2.24 12.30 -3.25
CA SER A 152 3.69 12.14 -3.00
C SER A 152 4.36 13.46 -2.64
N LYS A 153 4.04 14.55 -3.36
CA LYS A 153 4.58 15.87 -3.11
C LYS A 153 4.15 16.40 -1.73
N ASP A 154 2.87 16.23 -1.38
CA ASP A 154 2.34 16.68 -0.09
C ASP A 154 2.93 15.87 1.09
N LEU A 155 2.95 14.54 0.99
CA LEU A 155 3.59 13.68 2.00
C LEU A 155 5.07 14.04 2.21
N LYS A 156 5.83 14.25 1.13
CA LYS A 156 7.23 14.70 1.21
C LYS A 156 7.37 16.07 1.87
N LYS A 157 6.49 17.02 1.54
CA LYS A 157 6.45 18.34 2.19
C LYS A 157 6.20 18.22 3.69
N ARG A 158 5.37 17.25 4.09
CA ARG A 158 5.11 16.87 5.50
C ARG A 158 6.20 15.99 6.11
N GLY A 159 7.32 15.76 5.42
CA GLY A 159 8.47 15.04 5.97
C GLY A 159 8.39 13.52 5.91
N TRP A 160 7.39 12.93 5.26
CA TRP A 160 7.35 11.48 5.01
C TRP A 160 8.50 11.05 4.10
N LYS A 161 8.98 9.81 4.29
CA LYS A 161 10.12 9.23 3.57
C LYS A 161 9.68 7.99 2.79
N PHE A 162 10.38 7.70 1.70
CA PHE A 162 10.11 6.56 0.79
C PHE A 162 8.69 6.55 0.20
N VAL A 163 8.11 7.73 -0.02
CA VAL A 163 6.76 7.91 -0.58
C VAL A 163 6.82 8.54 -1.97
N GLY A 164 7.55 7.92 -2.90
CA GLY A 164 7.61 8.37 -4.30
C GLY A 164 6.27 8.23 -5.03
N PRO A 165 6.03 8.93 -6.16
CA PRO A 165 4.75 8.85 -6.86
C PRO A 165 4.36 7.44 -7.31
N THR A 166 5.34 6.59 -7.67
CA THR A 166 5.11 5.17 -8.00
C THR A 166 4.68 4.37 -6.78
N THR A 167 5.36 4.56 -5.64
CA THR A 167 4.99 3.97 -4.34
C THR A 167 3.56 4.35 -3.95
N VAL A 168 3.23 5.63 -4.11
CA VAL A 168 1.90 6.14 -3.79
C VAL A 168 0.85 5.59 -4.76
N TYR A 169 1.16 5.44 -6.04
CA TYR A 169 0.24 4.84 -7.00
C TYR A 169 -0.05 3.38 -6.65
N ALA A 170 0.98 2.60 -6.31
CA ALA A 170 0.82 1.23 -5.82
C ALA A 170 -0.03 1.15 -4.54
N PHE A 171 0.17 2.08 -3.61
CA PHE A 171 -0.66 2.24 -2.42
C PHE A 171 -2.13 2.53 -2.79
N MET A 172 -2.38 3.47 -3.71
CA MET A 172 -3.73 3.83 -4.15
C MET A 172 -4.46 2.64 -4.78
N GLN A 173 -3.76 1.86 -5.62
CA GLN A 173 -4.29 0.64 -6.21
C GLN A 173 -4.63 -0.38 -5.11
N ALA A 174 -3.70 -0.62 -4.20
CA ALA A 174 -3.86 -1.68 -3.21
C ALA A 174 -4.92 -1.38 -2.14
N MET A 175 -5.04 -0.12 -1.71
CA MET A 175 -6.00 0.32 -0.67
C MET A 175 -7.36 0.73 -1.25
N GLY A 176 -7.56 0.48 -2.54
CA GLY A 176 -8.84 0.69 -3.19
C GLY A 176 -9.22 2.16 -3.30
N LEU A 177 -8.25 3.09 -3.37
CA LEU A 177 -8.51 4.48 -3.80
C LEU A 177 -8.83 4.52 -5.29
N ILE A 178 -8.28 3.58 -6.07
CA ILE A 178 -8.68 3.31 -7.47
C ILE A 178 -8.97 1.83 -7.66
N ASN A 179 -9.89 1.49 -8.58
CA ASN A 179 -10.03 0.12 -9.06
C ASN A 179 -9.20 -0.07 -10.32
N ASP A 180 -8.00 -0.63 -10.14
CA ASP A 180 -7.08 -0.87 -11.25
C ASP A 180 -7.03 -2.34 -11.69
N HIS A 181 -8.01 -3.16 -11.28
CA HIS A 181 -8.16 -4.50 -11.84
C HIS A 181 -8.36 -4.43 -13.36
N ALA A 182 -7.69 -5.33 -14.10
CA ALA A 182 -7.82 -5.43 -15.55
C ALA A 182 -9.29 -5.62 -15.97
N GLU A 183 -9.70 -5.10 -17.13
CA GLU A 183 -11.10 -5.11 -17.58
C GLU A 183 -11.75 -6.50 -17.60
N GLY A 184 -10.98 -7.54 -17.93
CA GLY A 184 -11.45 -8.93 -17.92
C GLY A 184 -11.23 -9.69 -16.59
N CYS A 185 -10.75 -9.02 -15.54
CA CYS A 185 -10.51 -9.63 -14.24
C CYS A 185 -11.84 -9.88 -13.50
N PHE A 186 -12.02 -11.10 -12.97
CA PHE A 186 -13.23 -11.49 -12.25
C PHE A 186 -13.45 -10.68 -10.95
N MET A 187 -12.39 -10.14 -10.35
CA MET A 187 -12.47 -9.30 -9.15
C MET A 187 -12.90 -7.88 -9.46
N ARG A 188 -12.77 -7.40 -10.71
CA ARG A 188 -13.11 -6.03 -11.06
C ARG A 188 -14.54 -5.63 -10.67
N PRO A 189 -15.61 -6.38 -11.03
CA PRO A 189 -16.98 -6.05 -10.59
C PRO A 189 -17.17 -6.16 -9.08
N VAL A 190 -16.45 -7.06 -8.39
CA VAL A 190 -16.49 -7.21 -6.93
C VAL A 190 -15.92 -5.96 -6.26
N ILE A 191 -14.78 -5.47 -6.73
CA ILE A 191 -14.17 -4.24 -6.22
C ILE A 191 -15.03 -3.02 -6.54
N ASP A 192 -15.63 -2.95 -7.73
CA ASP A 192 -16.58 -1.88 -8.08
C ASP A 192 -17.78 -1.85 -7.11
N ALA A 193 -18.30 -3.02 -6.70
CA ALA A 193 -19.36 -3.11 -5.71
C ALA A 193 -18.89 -2.68 -4.31
N ALA A 194 -17.78 -3.23 -3.82
CA ALA A 194 -17.21 -2.86 -2.53
C ALA A 194 -16.93 -1.35 -2.42
N ARG A 195 -16.42 -0.74 -3.50
CA ARG A 195 -16.20 0.71 -3.57
C ARG A 195 -17.49 1.53 -3.55
N ARG A 196 -18.62 1.03 -4.07
CA ARG A 196 -19.91 1.74 -3.97
C ARG A 196 -20.49 1.69 -2.57
N GLU A 197 -20.27 0.59 -1.87
CA GLU A 197 -20.76 0.35 -0.50
C GLU A 197 -19.87 1.01 0.57
N PHE A 198 -18.63 1.35 0.22
CA PHE A 198 -17.70 1.99 1.15
C PHE A 198 -18.13 3.42 1.50
N GLU A 199 -18.34 3.69 2.78
CA GLU A 199 -18.55 5.04 3.29
C GLU A 199 -17.21 5.77 3.35
N ARG A 200 -17.09 6.85 2.55
CA ARG A 200 -15.90 7.72 2.62
C ARG A 200 -15.96 8.52 3.93
N PRO A 201 -14.86 8.59 4.69
CA PRO A 201 -14.78 9.43 5.90
C PRO A 201 -14.66 10.92 5.60
#